data_AF-A0A9J5ZBQ7-F1
#
_entry.id   AF-A0A9J5ZBQ7-F1
#
_cell.length_a   1.000
_cell.length_b   1.000
_cell.length_c   1.000
_cell.angle_alpha   90.00
_cell.angle_beta   90.00
_cell.angle_gamma   90.00
#
_symmetry.space_group_name_H-M   'P 1'
#
loop_
_entity.id
_entity.type
_entity.pdbx_description
1 polymer ?
#
loop_
_entity_poly.entity_id
_entity_poly.type
_entity_poly.pdbx_seq_one_letter_code
_entity_poly.pdbx_strand_id
1 'polypeptide(L)'
;MGIYLREEKNIDRDDESKKMILQASILSIKRNTHILICNQLDKIRLLINEKMWLVHHIIATDVFKDDGKEVVDEACRNTILRPCLNINNKFNEKKVVFIMGAT
;
A
#
# COMPACT_ATOMS: atom_id res chain seq x y z
N MET A 1 -18.82 -11.29 -10.43
CA MET A 1 -18.57 -10.29 -11.50
C MET A 1 -18.89 -8.90 -10.95
N GLY A 2 -17.98 -7.94 -11.08
CA GLY A 2 -18.18 -6.56 -10.58
C GLY A 2 -19.30 -5.84 -11.33
N ILE A 3 -19.89 -4.82 -10.71
CA ILE A 3 -21.04 -4.06 -11.26
C ILE A 3 -20.71 -3.53 -12.66
N TYR A 4 -19.58 -2.84 -12.82
CA TYR A 4 -19.16 -2.34 -14.13
C TYR A 4 -19.04 -3.43 -15.19
N LEU A 5 -18.35 -4.54 -14.91
CA LEU A 5 -18.14 -5.64 -15.88
C LEU A 5 -19.45 -6.32 -16.31
N ARG A 6 -20.51 -6.21 -15.50
CA ARG A 6 -21.85 -6.69 -15.87
C ARG A 6 -22.55 -5.69 -16.79
N GLU A 7 -22.46 -4.40 -16.48
CA GLU A 7 -23.13 -3.32 -17.21
C GLU A 7 -22.41 -2.93 -18.51
N GLU A 8 -21.11 -3.17 -18.61
CA GLU A 8 -20.30 -2.95 -19.81
C GLU A 8 -20.80 -3.78 -20.99
N LYS A 9 -21.23 -5.02 -20.72
CA LYS A 9 -21.76 -5.94 -21.73
C LYS A 9 -23.21 -5.67 -22.12
N ASN A 10 -23.87 -4.73 -21.45
CA ASN A 10 -25.25 -4.37 -21.73
C ASN A 10 -25.30 -3.48 -22.99
N ILE A 11 -25.79 -4.04 -24.08
CA ILE A 11 -25.94 -3.36 -25.38
C ILE A 11 -27.04 -2.29 -25.35
N ASP A 12 -28.02 -2.40 -24.44
CA ASP A 12 -29.15 -1.48 -24.33
C ASP A 12 -28.83 -0.23 -23.50
N ARG A 13 -27.70 -0.24 -22.78
CA ARG A 13 -27.26 0.88 -21.94
C ARG A 13 -26.43 1.87 -22.74
N ASP A 14 -26.77 3.15 -22.63
CA ASP A 14 -26.06 4.25 -23.30
C ASP A 14 -24.63 4.46 -22.75
N ASP A 15 -23.78 5.11 -23.55
CA ASP A 15 -22.37 5.32 -23.23
C ASP A 15 -22.14 6.23 -22.03
N GLU A 16 -23.00 7.22 -21.80
CA GLU A 16 -22.86 8.13 -20.65
C GLU A 16 -23.16 7.37 -19.34
N SER A 17 -24.21 6.56 -19.33
CA SER A 17 -24.50 5.64 -18.22
C SER A 17 -23.33 4.67 -17.95
N LYS A 18 -22.70 4.12 -18.98
CA LYS A 18 -21.53 3.24 -18.84
C LYS A 18 -20.33 3.98 -18.24
N LYS A 19 -20.08 5.21 -18.67
CA LYS A 19 -19.03 6.08 -18.14
C LYS A 19 -19.26 6.43 -16.67
N MET A 20 -20.50 6.73 -16.27
CA MET A 20 -20.86 6.98 -14.87
C MET A 20 -20.58 5.76 -13.99
N ILE A 21 -20.96 4.57 -14.43
CA ILE A 21 -20.72 3.32 -13.66
C ILE A 21 -19.22 3.01 -13.59
N LEU A 22 -18.46 3.26 -14.65
CA LEU A 22 -17.01 3.11 -14.66
C LEU A 22 -16.37 4.03 -13.61
N GLN A 23 -16.73 5.32 -13.61
CA GLN A 23 -16.21 6.29 -12.65
C GLN A 23 -16.58 5.91 -11.21
N ALA A 24 -17.84 5.52 -10.97
CA ALA A 24 -18.29 5.06 -9.65
C ALA A 24 -17.50 3.81 -9.19
N SER A 25 -17.22 2.88 -10.10
CA SER A 25 -16.45 1.68 -9.80
C SER A 25 -14.98 2.00 -9.50
N ILE A 26 -14.35 2.90 -10.25
CA ILE A 26 -12.99 3.39 -9.98
C ILE A 26 -12.92 4.06 -8.59
N LEU A 27 -13.89 4.93 -8.28
CA LEU A 27 -13.95 5.59 -6.97
C LEU A 27 -14.15 4.58 -5.84
N SER A 28 -15.01 3.58 -6.03
CA SER A 28 -15.21 2.49 -5.08
C SER A 28 -13.93 1.70 -4.84
N ILE A 29 -13.18 1.35 -5.90
CA ILE A 29 -11.89 0.67 -5.77
C ILE A 29 -10.90 1.52 -4.98
N LYS A 30 -10.72 2.79 -5.34
CA LYS A 30 -9.82 3.71 -4.62
C LYS A 30 -10.18 3.83 -3.14
N ARG A 31 -11.47 4.00 -2.84
CA ARG A 31 -11.97 4.11 -1.45
C ARG A 31 -11.76 2.82 -0.66
N ASN A 32 -12.06 1.67 -1.26
CA ASN A 32 -11.88 0.37 -0.61
C ASN A 32 -10.40 0.07 -0.35
N THR A 33 -9.51 0.42 -1.28
CA THR A 33 -8.06 0.32 -1.08
C THR A 33 -7.60 1.22 0.06
N HIS A 34 -8.07 2.47 0.14
CA HIS A 34 -7.75 3.37 1.25
C HIS A 34 -8.20 2.80 2.60
N ILE A 35 -9.45 2.33 2.70
CA ILE A 35 -9.97 1.68 3.93
C ILE A 35 -9.13 0.44 4.30
N LEU A 36 -8.77 -0.38 3.31
CA LEU A 36 -7.95 -1.57 3.53
C LEU A 36 -6.58 -1.20 4.12
N ILE A 37 -5.92 -0.18 3.59
CA ILE A 37 -4.62 0.31 4.07
C ILE A 37 -4.74 0.84 5.51
N CYS A 38 -5.78 1.64 5.82
CA CYS A 38 -6.03 2.11 7.19
C CYS A 38 -6.22 0.92 8.16
N ASN A 39 -7.03 -0.06 7.78
CA ASN A 39 -7.27 -1.24 8.60
C ASN A 39 -6.00 -2.08 8.81
N GLN A 40 -5.14 -2.18 7.80
CA GLN A 40 -3.84 -2.85 7.92
C GLN A 40 -2.93 -2.11 8.89
N LEU A 41 -2.85 -0.77 8.78
CA LEU A 41 -2.07 0.06 9.68
C LEU A 41 -2.53 -0.08 11.14
N ASP A 42 -3.83 -0.11 11.38
CA ASP A 42 -4.38 -0.29 12.73
C ASP A 42 -4.05 -1.69 13.28
N LYS A 43 -4.12 -2.74 12.46
CA LYS A 43 -3.68 -4.09 12.86
C LYS A 43 -2.19 -4.13 13.22
N ILE A 44 -1.35 -3.42 12.48
CA ILE A 44 0.09 -3.31 12.78
C ILE A 44 0.30 -2.60 14.11
N ARG A 45 -0.41 -1.48 14.35
CA ARG A 45 -0.35 -0.75 15.63
C ARG A 45 -0.78 -1.61 16.80
N LEU A 46 -1.82 -2.44 16.63
CA LEU A 46 -2.25 -3.40 17.65
C LEU A 46 -1.17 -4.45 17.94
N LEU A 47 -0.50 -5.00 16.93
CA LEU A 47 0.61 -5.93 17.12
C LEU A 47 1.77 -5.30 17.91
N ILE A 48 2.11 -4.05 17.60
CA ILE A 48 3.17 -3.31 18.31
C ILE A 48 2.77 -3.05 19.76
N ASN A 49 1.57 -2.50 19.99
CA ASN A 49 1.18 -1.99 21.31
C ASN A 49 0.65 -3.08 22.25
N GLU A 50 -0.17 -4.01 21.76
CA GLU A 50 -0.81 -5.02 22.61
C GLU A 50 0.03 -6.29 22.75
N LYS A 51 0.71 -6.68 21.67
CA LYS A 51 1.56 -7.88 21.68
C LYS A 51 3.01 -7.55 22.03
N MET A 52 3.35 -6.27 22.21
CA MET A 52 4.70 -5.79 22.53
C MET A 52 5.73 -6.31 21.51
N TRP A 53 5.32 -6.44 20.25
CA TRP A 53 6.24 -6.85 19.19
C TRP A 53 7.25 -5.74 18.99
N LEU A 54 8.52 -6.07 19.17
CA LEU A 54 9.59 -5.21 18.68
C LEU A 54 9.42 -5.14 17.16
N VAL A 55 9.21 -3.94 16.61
CA VAL A 55 9.10 -3.74 15.16
C VAL A 55 9.95 -2.54 14.83
N HIS A 56 10.81 -2.69 13.82
CA HIS A 56 11.57 -1.57 13.28
C HIS A 56 10.72 -0.87 12.20
N HIS A 57 10.33 0.37 12.46
CA HIS A 57 9.57 1.18 11.50
C HIS A 57 10.52 1.78 10.45
N ILE A 58 10.26 1.49 9.18
CA ILE A 58 11.00 2.03 8.04
C ILE A 58 10.05 2.93 7.26
N ILE A 59 10.38 4.22 7.21
CA ILE A 59 9.56 5.24 6.54
C ILE A 59 9.93 5.26 5.07
N ALA A 60 9.01 4.82 4.21
CA ALA A 60 9.21 4.78 2.77
C ALA A 60 8.58 5.99 2.03
N THR A 61 8.07 6.99 2.74
CA THR A 61 7.29 8.10 2.15
C THR A 61 8.06 8.82 1.02
N ASP A 62 9.37 9.00 1.14
CA ASP A 62 10.17 9.67 0.11
C ASP A 62 10.30 8.88 -1.20
N VAL A 63 10.09 7.55 -1.18
CA VAL A 63 10.04 6.70 -2.39
C VAL A 63 8.82 7.03 -3.24
N PHE A 64 7.75 7.55 -2.63
CA PHE A 64 6.49 7.84 -3.31
C PHE A 64 6.35 9.32 -3.74
N LYS A 65 7.38 10.16 -3.49
CA LYS A 65 7.36 11.59 -3.83
C LYS A 65 7.86 11.90 -5.24
N ASP A 66 8.58 10.98 -5.88
CA ASP A 66 9.19 11.17 -7.20
C ASP A 66 8.69 10.11 -8.18
N ASP A 67 8.36 10.53 -9.39
CA ASP A 67 7.79 9.73 -10.48
C ASP A 67 8.86 9.25 -11.49
N GLY A 68 10.11 9.68 -11.34
CA GLY A 68 11.25 9.23 -12.14
C GLY A 68 11.77 7.86 -11.69
N LYS A 69 11.69 6.85 -12.56
CA LYS A 69 12.08 5.45 -12.25
C LYS A 69 13.49 5.29 -11.64
N GLU A 70 14.48 6.04 -12.13
CA GLU A 70 15.85 6.01 -11.58
C GLU A 70 15.96 6.70 -10.22
N VAL A 71 15.17 7.76 -9.99
CA VAL A 71 15.12 8.48 -8.70
C VAL A 71 14.38 7.64 -7.65
N VAL A 72 13.31 6.94 -8.05
CA VAL A 72 12.59 5.96 -7.23
C VAL A 72 13.52 4.83 -6.81
N ASP A 73 14.35 4.32 -7.73
CA ASP A 73 15.31 3.26 -7.44
C ASP A 73 16.37 3.69 -6.42
N GLU A 74 16.92 4.90 -6.53
CA GLU A 74 17.88 5.43 -5.54
C GLU A 74 17.23 5.78 -4.19
N ALA A 75 16.06 6.42 -4.22
CA ALA A 75 15.28 6.72 -3.02
C ALA A 75 14.93 5.41 -2.28
N CYS A 76 14.50 4.38 -3.00
CA CYS A 76 14.21 3.06 -2.43
C CYS A 76 15.47 2.40 -1.84
N ARG A 77 16.61 2.45 -2.54
CA ARG A 77 17.88 1.92 -2.02
C ARG A 77 18.28 2.58 -0.69
N ASN A 78 18.16 3.89 -0.59
CA ASN A 78 18.59 4.64 0.58
C ASN A 78 17.60 4.60 1.75
N THR A 79 16.29 4.63 1.48
CA THR A 79 15.24 4.70 2.52
C THR A 79 14.73 3.33 2.97
N ILE A 80 14.78 2.31 2.11
CA ILE A 80 14.26 0.97 2.41
C ILE A 80 15.41 -0.03 2.51
N LEU A 81 16.17 -0.24 1.43
CA LEU A 81 17.12 -1.37 1.34
C LEU A 81 18.25 -1.24 2.36
N ARG A 82 18.91 -0.08 2.43
CA ARG A 82 20.01 0.16 3.38
C ARG A 82 19.58 0.00 4.84
N PRO A 83 18.48 0.62 5.32
CA PRO A 83 17.98 0.39 6.68
C PRO A 83 17.64 -1.07 6.96
N CYS A 84 16.97 -1.76 6.04
CA CYS A 84 16.67 -3.19 6.16
C CYS A 84 17.96 -4.03 6.34
N LEU A 85 18.98 -3.81 5.51
CA LEU A 85 20.26 -4.52 5.60
C LEU A 85 20.99 -4.22 6.91
N ASN A 86 21.01 -2.96 7.35
CA ASN A 86 21.63 -2.58 8.62
C ASN A 86 20.94 -3.23 9.82
N ILE A 87 19.60 -3.27 9.82
CA ILE A 87 18.84 -3.97 10.84
C ILE A 87 19.14 -5.48 10.77
N ASN A 88 19.12 -6.09 9.57
CA ASN A 88 19.36 -7.51 9.40
C ASN A 88 20.80 -7.94 9.79
N ASN A 89 21.79 -7.08 9.59
CA ASN A 89 23.15 -7.33 10.04
C ASN A 89 23.26 -7.30 11.58
N LYS A 90 22.52 -6.41 12.25
CA LYS A 90 22.37 -6.40 13.72
C LYS A 90 21.48 -7.53 14.22
N PHE A 91 20.56 -7.99 13.38
CA PHE A 91 19.55 -9.00 13.66
C PHE A 91 20.09 -10.41 13.76
N ASN A 92 21.17 -10.71 13.03
CA ASN A 92 21.87 -11.98 13.15
C ASN A 92 22.41 -12.23 14.58
N GLU A 93 22.14 -11.32 15.53
CA GLU A 93 22.29 -11.51 16.97
C GLU A 93 20.97 -11.79 17.76
N LYS A 94 19.74 -11.40 17.34
CA LYS A 94 18.40 -11.72 17.99
C LYS A 94 17.15 -11.52 17.08
N LYS A 95 16.08 -12.34 17.25
CA LYS A 95 14.82 -12.45 16.44
C LYS A 95 13.74 -11.32 16.59
N VAL A 96 13.06 -10.89 15.49
CA VAL A 96 12.20 -9.67 15.25
C VAL A 96 11.62 -9.72 13.81
N VAL A 97 10.43 -9.15 13.56
CA VAL A 97 9.68 -9.12 12.27
C VAL A 97 9.67 -7.71 11.65
N PHE A 98 9.69 -7.62 10.30
CA PHE A 98 9.72 -6.37 9.51
C PHE A 98 8.36 -5.99 8.92
N ILE A 99 8.01 -4.70 8.94
CA ILE A 99 6.83 -4.17 8.24
C ILE A 99 7.17 -2.83 7.56
N MET A 100 7.01 -2.77 6.23
CA MET A 100 7.18 -1.55 5.42
C MET A 100 5.87 -0.77 5.34
N GLY A 101 5.91 0.56 5.48
CA GLY A 101 4.75 1.43 5.35
C GLY A 101 5.09 2.82 4.80
N ALA A 102 4.15 3.41 4.08
CA ALA A 102 4.14 4.82 3.73
C ALA A 102 3.03 5.49 4.55
N THR A 103 3.39 6.49 5.35
CA THR A 103 2.46 7.37 6.08
C THR A 103 2.24 8.65 5.30
#